data_AF-A0A3D1LH02-F1
#
_entry.id   AF-A0A3D1LH02-F1
#
_cell.length_a   1.000
_cell.length_b   1.000
_cell.length_c   1.000
_cell.angle_alpha   90.00
_cell.angle_beta   90.00
_cell.angle_gamma   90.00
#
_symmetry.space_group_name_H-M   'P 1'
#
loop_
_entity.id
_entity.type
_entity.pdbx_description
1 polymer ?
#
loop_
_entity_poly.entity_id
_entity_poly.type
_entity_poly.pdbx_seq_one_letter_code
_entity_poly.pdbx_strand_id
1 'polypeptide(L)'
;MKTRKKLLFPALFLLALLLTLMLTMFELMHSPSGWSIEENRALASAPQVSARSVWDGTLAQDAEAFYKDHIAARRLLLKLDTAIQMQVLRRAAVHDVVVGNTVLLPAPGFSARLTDEELKQKAEAIAEGIQSVKQAADEAG
;
A
#
# COMPACT_ATOMS: atom_id res chain seq x y z
N MET A 1 -27.69 -35.05 -8.25
CA MET A 1 -26.37 -34.74 -7.63
C MET A 1 -25.45 -33.83 -8.47
N LYS A 2 -25.48 -33.87 -9.82
CA LYS A 2 -24.56 -33.10 -10.69
C LYS A 2 -24.77 -31.57 -10.65
N THR A 3 -26.00 -31.10 -10.45
CA THR A 3 -26.37 -29.66 -10.35
C THR A 3 -26.04 -29.05 -8.99
N ARG A 4 -26.21 -29.80 -7.89
CA ARG A 4 -25.85 -29.35 -6.54
C ARG A 4 -24.36 -29.02 -6.43
N LYS A 5 -23.47 -29.87 -6.97
CA LYS A 5 -22.01 -29.59 -7.02
C LYS A 5 -21.65 -28.37 -7.88
N LYS A 6 -22.43 -28.06 -8.91
CA LYS A 6 -22.23 -26.87 -9.77
C LYS A 6 -22.60 -25.56 -9.08
N LEU A 7 -23.54 -25.58 -8.12
CA LEU A 7 -23.88 -24.40 -7.31
C LEU A 7 -23.00 -24.25 -6.06
N LEU A 8 -22.40 -25.32 -5.56
CA LEU A 8 -21.56 -25.26 -4.35
C LEU A 8 -20.34 -24.37 -4.53
N PHE A 9 -19.62 -24.48 -5.65
CA PHE A 9 -18.46 -23.64 -5.93
C PHE A 9 -18.78 -22.14 -6.04
N PRO A 10 -19.75 -21.68 -6.85
CA PRO A 10 -20.09 -20.27 -6.90
C PRO A 10 -20.69 -19.77 -5.59
N ALA A 11 -21.46 -20.60 -4.87
CA ALA A 11 -21.97 -20.23 -3.54
C ALA A 11 -20.83 -20.05 -2.52
N LEU A 12 -19.84 -20.94 -2.52
CA LEU A 12 -18.66 -20.84 -1.66
C LEU A 12 -17.82 -19.61 -2.01
N PHE A 13 -17.63 -19.33 -3.30
CA PHE A 13 -16.93 -18.14 -3.77
C PHE A 13 -17.64 -16.85 -3.33
N LEU A 14 -18.96 -16.79 -3.50
CA LEU A 14 -19.76 -15.64 -3.09
C LEU A 14 -19.74 -15.46 -1.56
N LEU A 15 -19.81 -16.57 -0.81
CA LEU A 15 -19.65 -16.56 0.65
C LEU A 15 -18.27 -16.02 1.05
N ALA A 16 -17.20 -16.44 0.36
CA ALA A 16 -15.86 -15.94 0.63
C ALA A 16 -15.75 -14.43 0.36
N LEU A 17 -16.32 -13.93 -0.74
CA LEU A 17 -16.37 -12.49 -1.04
C LEU A 17 -17.13 -11.73 0.07
N LEU A 18 -18.31 -12.19 0.47
CA LEU A 18 -19.08 -11.58 1.55
C LEU A 18 -18.33 -11.59 2.88
N LEU A 19 -17.66 -12.70 3.20
CA LEU A 19 -16.86 -12.81 4.41
C LEU A 19 -15.70 -11.81 4.41
N THR A 20 -14.98 -11.68 3.29
CA THR A 20 -13.91 -10.67 3.18
C THR A 20 -14.44 -9.25 3.35
N LEU A 21 -15.64 -8.95 2.81
CA LEU A 21 -16.29 -7.65 2.98
C LEU A 21 -16.72 -7.40 4.44
N MET A 22 -17.27 -8.41 5.12
CA MET A 22 -17.63 -8.26 6.54
C MET A 22 -16.39 -8.08 7.43
N LEU A 23 -15.34 -8.87 7.23
CA LEU A 23 -14.12 -8.78 8.02
C LEU A 23 -13.42 -7.43 7.82
N THR A 24 -13.40 -6.91 6.58
CA THR A 24 -12.87 -5.57 6.29
C THR A 24 -13.62 -4.48 7.02
N MET A 25 -14.95 -4.49 6.96
CA MET A 25 -15.76 -3.53 7.71
C MET A 25 -15.55 -3.65 9.22
N PHE A 26 -15.44 -4.88 9.74
CA PHE A 26 -15.20 -5.13 11.15
C PHE A 26 -13.85 -4.55 11.63
N GLU A 27 -12.76 -4.81 10.89
CA GLU A 27 -11.44 -4.25 11.19
C GLU A 27 -11.44 -2.72 11.12
N LEU A 28 -12.10 -2.13 10.11
CA LEU A 28 -12.19 -0.68 9.96
C LEU A 28 -12.88 -0.01 11.15
N MET A 29 -13.91 -0.65 11.71
CA MET A 29 -14.60 -0.12 12.91
C MET A 29 -13.78 -0.25 14.19
N HIS A 30 -12.97 -1.32 14.33
CA HIS A 30 -12.27 -1.63 15.58
C HIS A 30 -10.82 -1.18 15.62
N SER A 31 -10.21 -0.86 14.48
CA SER A 31 -8.81 -0.45 14.38
C SER A 31 -8.61 0.53 13.23
N PRO A 32 -9.04 1.80 13.39
CA PRO A 32 -8.90 2.84 12.37
C PRO A 32 -7.47 3.38 12.34
N SER A 33 -6.46 2.50 12.29
CA SER A 33 -5.07 2.93 12.14
C SER A 33 -4.85 3.39 10.70
N GLY A 34 -4.79 4.70 10.46
CA GLY A 34 -4.47 5.28 9.14
C GLY A 34 -2.99 5.10 8.71
N TRP A 35 -2.24 4.22 9.37
CA TRP A 35 -0.82 4.01 9.14
C TRP A 35 -0.47 2.53 9.05
N SER A 36 0.32 2.17 8.05
CA SER A 36 0.90 0.83 7.87
C SER A 36 2.30 0.81 8.48
N ILE A 37 2.49 0.03 9.54
CA ILE A 37 3.80 -0.14 10.19
C ILE A 37 4.70 -0.99 9.29
N GLU A 38 4.16 -2.05 8.68
CA GLU A 38 4.91 -2.96 7.81
C GLU A 38 5.42 -2.28 6.54
N GLU A 39 4.63 -1.37 5.97
CA GLU A 39 4.96 -0.68 4.72
C GLU A 39 5.52 0.74 4.96
N ASN A 40 5.61 1.18 6.22
CA ASN A 40 6.03 2.53 6.63
C ASN A 40 5.37 3.66 5.78
N ARG A 41 4.05 3.57 5.58
CA ARG A 41 3.28 4.57 4.84
C ARG A 41 1.91 4.83 5.46
N ALA A 42 1.36 6.01 5.17
CA ALA A 42 -0.03 6.30 5.45
C ALA A 42 -0.96 5.45 4.56
N LEU A 43 -2.07 4.98 5.13
CA LEU A 43 -3.12 4.31 4.37
C LEU A 43 -4.01 5.35 3.68
N ALA A 44 -4.57 4.97 2.54
CA ALA A 44 -5.51 5.80 1.81
C ALA A 44 -6.68 6.25 2.72
N SER A 45 -7.07 7.52 2.62
CA SER A 45 -8.22 8.04 3.35
C SER A 45 -9.54 7.65 2.69
N ALA A 46 -10.63 7.68 3.46
CA ALA A 46 -11.97 7.41 2.93
C ALA A 46 -12.29 8.36 1.75
N PRO A 47 -12.85 7.85 0.64
CA PRO A 47 -13.10 8.66 -0.55
C PRO A 47 -14.15 9.74 -0.27
N GLN A 48 -13.91 10.96 -0.77
CA GLN A 48 -14.88 12.05 -0.67
C GLN A 48 -15.88 11.96 -1.81
N VAL A 49 -17.16 11.79 -1.45
CA VAL A 49 -18.25 11.70 -2.41
C VAL A 49 -18.65 13.10 -2.87
N SER A 50 -18.40 13.42 -4.14
CA SER A 50 -18.82 14.67 -4.78
C SER A 50 -19.28 14.43 -6.21
N ALA A 51 -20.16 15.28 -6.74
CA ALA A 51 -20.63 15.17 -8.13
C ALA A 51 -19.47 15.24 -9.14
N ARG A 52 -18.43 16.01 -8.79
CA ARG A 52 -17.21 16.13 -9.59
C ARG A 52 -16.34 14.87 -9.53
N SER A 53 -16.14 14.28 -8.35
CA SER A 53 -15.33 13.06 -8.22
C SER A 53 -15.96 11.83 -8.87
N VAL A 54 -17.30 11.78 -8.98
CA VAL A 54 -18.00 10.75 -9.76
C VAL A 54 -17.80 10.96 -11.26
N TRP A 55 -17.87 12.20 -11.74
CA TRP A 55 -17.73 12.52 -13.17
C TRP A 55 -16.29 12.37 -13.67
N ASP A 56 -15.32 12.84 -12.89
CA ASP A 56 -13.89 12.79 -13.22
C ASP A 56 -13.26 11.41 -12.94
N GLY A 57 -14.03 10.46 -12.38
CA GLY A 57 -13.59 9.08 -12.10
C GLY A 57 -12.69 8.92 -10.88
N THR A 58 -12.30 10.02 -10.22
CA THR A 58 -11.42 10.00 -9.05
C THR A 58 -12.04 9.25 -7.88
N LEU A 59 -13.36 9.26 -7.74
CA LEU A 59 -14.06 8.53 -6.69
C LEU A 59 -13.83 7.02 -6.77
N ALA A 60 -13.82 6.46 -7.98
CA ALA A 60 -13.58 5.03 -8.16
C ALA A 60 -12.13 4.67 -7.82
N GLN A 61 -11.18 5.51 -8.24
CA GLN A 61 -9.76 5.33 -7.96
C GLN A 61 -9.45 5.43 -6.46
N ASP A 62 -10.02 6.42 -5.78
CA ASP A 62 -9.84 6.63 -4.34
C ASP A 62 -10.51 5.51 -3.54
N ALA A 63 -11.69 5.04 -3.96
CA ALA A 63 -12.36 3.90 -3.35
C ALA A 63 -11.57 2.60 -3.52
N GLU A 64 -10.97 2.36 -4.68
CA GLU A 64 -10.12 1.20 -4.93
C GLU A 64 -8.85 1.25 -4.06
N ALA A 65 -8.19 2.41 -3.98
CA ALA A 65 -7.02 2.61 -3.13
C ALA A 65 -7.36 2.38 -1.66
N PHE A 66 -8.47 2.97 -1.19
CA PHE A 66 -8.99 2.79 0.16
C PHE A 66 -9.27 1.32 0.47
N TYR A 67 -9.97 0.62 -0.42
CA TYR A 67 -10.28 -0.79 -0.23
C TYR A 67 -9.02 -1.63 -0.18
N LYS A 68 -8.10 -1.48 -1.13
CA LYS A 68 -6.82 -2.22 -1.16
C LYS A 68 -6.02 -2.10 0.13
N ASP A 69 -6.00 -0.91 0.72
CA ASP A 69 -5.27 -0.63 1.95
C ASP A 69 -5.94 -1.21 3.20
N HIS A 70 -7.27 -1.34 3.19
CA HIS A 70 -8.05 -1.79 4.33
C HIS A 70 -8.57 -3.23 4.21
N ILE A 71 -8.16 -3.99 3.18
CA ILE A 71 -8.51 -5.41 3.05
C ILE A 71 -8.08 -6.19 4.30
N ALA A 72 -9.01 -6.94 4.88
CA ALA A 72 -8.76 -7.78 6.04
C ALA A 72 -7.70 -8.82 5.70
N ALA A 73 -6.83 -9.10 6.67
CA ALA A 73 -5.66 -9.95 6.48
C ALA A 73 -4.62 -9.45 5.44
N ARG A 74 -4.69 -8.18 4.95
CA ARG A 74 -3.65 -7.60 4.07
C ARG A 74 -2.24 -7.79 4.62
N ARG A 75 -2.04 -7.52 5.92
CA ARG A 75 -0.74 -7.69 6.59
C ARG A 75 -0.23 -9.13 6.53
N LEU A 76 -1.11 -10.11 6.68
CA LEU A 76 -0.76 -11.53 6.59
C LEU A 76 -0.39 -11.90 5.15
N LEU A 77 -1.17 -11.44 4.16
CA LEU A 77 -0.89 -11.67 2.74
C LEU A 77 0.44 -11.04 2.33
N LEU A 78 0.73 -9.82 2.79
CA LEU A 78 1.99 -9.13 2.53
C LEU A 78 3.20 -9.89 3.11
N LYS A 79 3.09 -10.37 4.35
CA LYS A 79 4.14 -11.19 5.00
C LYS A 79 4.33 -12.51 4.27
N LEU A 80 3.25 -13.16 3.84
CA LEU A 80 3.31 -14.40 3.10
C LEU A 80 3.96 -14.22 1.73
N ASP A 81 3.56 -13.18 0.98
CA ASP A 81 4.17 -12.83 -0.30
C ASP A 81 5.67 -12.55 -0.14
N THR A 82 6.04 -11.72 0.84
CA THR A 82 7.44 -11.46 1.20
C THR A 82 8.19 -12.76 1.52
N ALA A 83 7.61 -13.64 2.34
CA ALA A 83 8.23 -14.93 2.69
C ALA A 83 8.41 -15.84 1.47
N ILE A 84 7.42 -15.92 0.57
CA ILE A 84 7.53 -16.68 -0.68
C ILE A 84 8.65 -16.11 -1.55
N GLN A 85 8.71 -14.80 -1.71
CA GLN A 85 9.73 -14.14 -2.52
C GLN A 85 11.15 -14.36 -1.97
N MET A 86 11.31 -14.30 -0.64
CA MET A 86 12.60 -14.50 0.03
C MET A 86 13.02 -15.97 0.09
N GLN A 87 12.14 -16.87 0.51
CA GLN A 87 12.50 -18.25 0.85
C GLN A 87 12.37 -19.20 -0.33
N VAL A 88 11.30 -19.06 -1.13
CA VAL A 88 10.99 -19.97 -2.24
C VAL A 88 11.66 -19.47 -3.52
N LEU A 89 11.43 -18.20 -3.87
CA LEU A 89 11.95 -17.61 -5.11
C LEU A 89 13.39 -17.10 -4.95
N ARG A 90 13.91 -16.99 -3.72
CA ARG A 90 15.26 -16.51 -3.39
C ARG A 90 15.62 -15.21 -4.11
N ARG A 91 14.67 -14.29 -4.21
CA ARG A 91 14.88 -13.00 -4.87
C ARG A 91 15.82 -12.14 -4.01
N ALA A 92 16.81 -11.55 -4.67
CA ALA A 92 17.75 -10.63 -4.02
C ALA A 92 17.08 -9.30 -3.63
N ALA A 93 16.02 -8.89 -4.35
CA ALA A 93 15.21 -7.71 -4.05
C ALA A 93 13.73 -8.10 -3.89
N VAL A 94 13.12 -7.62 -2.81
CA VAL A 94 11.71 -7.82 -2.46
C VAL A 94 11.13 -6.46 -2.07
N HIS A 95 10.04 -6.05 -2.73
CA HIS A 95 9.39 -4.74 -2.52
C HIS A 95 10.38 -3.56 -2.48
N ASP A 96 11.22 -3.43 -3.51
CA ASP A 96 12.25 -2.39 -3.63
C ASP A 96 13.26 -2.34 -2.47
N VAL A 97 13.46 -3.46 -1.77
CA VAL A 97 14.49 -3.65 -0.75
C VAL A 97 15.35 -4.85 -1.12
N VAL A 98 16.66 -4.63 -1.23
CA VAL A 98 17.67 -5.69 -1.35
C VAL A 98 17.91 -6.31 0.02
N VAL A 99 17.70 -7.62 0.09
CA VAL A 99 17.88 -8.42 1.30
C VAL A 99 19.36 -8.81 1.41
N GLY A 100 20.13 -8.07 2.20
CA GLY A 100 21.49 -8.46 2.58
C GLY A 100 21.50 -9.35 3.82
N ASN A 101 22.64 -10.02 4.08
CA ASN A 101 22.79 -10.93 5.23
C ASN A 101 22.72 -10.20 6.59
N THR A 102 23.04 -8.91 6.63
CA THR A 102 23.10 -8.10 7.86
C THR A 102 22.44 -6.73 7.74
N VAL A 103 22.11 -6.30 6.52
CA VAL A 103 21.58 -4.97 6.23
C VAL A 103 20.53 -5.07 5.13
N LEU A 104 19.42 -4.37 5.32
CA LEU A 104 18.42 -4.13 4.28
C LEU A 104 18.82 -2.86 3.53
N LEU A 105 19.05 -2.99 2.23
CA LEU A 105 19.40 -1.84 1.38
C LEU A 105 18.20 -1.50 0.50
N PRO A 106 17.93 -0.22 0.21
CA PRO A 106 16.98 0.11 -0.84
C PRO A 106 17.47 -0.53 -2.13
N ALA A 107 16.61 -1.30 -2.79
CA ALA A 107 16.94 -1.89 -4.06
C ALA A 107 17.25 -0.75 -5.02
N PRO A 108 18.43 -0.76 -5.67
CA PRO A 108 18.63 0.15 -6.78
C PRO A 108 17.54 -0.20 -7.78
N GLY A 109 16.68 0.76 -8.11
CA GLY A 109 15.81 0.61 -9.27
C GLY A 109 16.66 0.28 -10.50
N PHE A 110 16.03 -0.05 -11.62
CA PHE A 110 16.72 -0.18 -12.91
C PHE A 110 17.40 1.12 -13.41
N SER A 111 17.55 2.15 -12.57
CA SER A 111 18.47 3.27 -12.73
C SER A 111 19.75 2.97 -11.94
N ALA A 112 20.78 2.41 -12.58
CA ALA A 112 21.80 3.24 -13.24
C ALA A 112 22.04 4.53 -12.46
N ARG A 113 23.22 4.64 -11.83
CA ARG A 113 23.92 5.88 -11.46
C ARG A 113 23.08 7.13 -11.80
N LEU A 114 22.43 7.76 -10.79
CA LEU A 114 21.67 8.99 -11.04
C LEU A 114 22.56 9.92 -11.85
N THR A 115 22.01 10.48 -12.93
CA THR A 115 22.71 11.53 -13.66
C THR A 115 22.91 12.73 -12.71
N ASP A 116 23.97 13.50 -12.91
CA ASP A 116 24.29 14.63 -12.02
C ASP A 116 23.11 15.62 -11.89
N GLU A 117 22.29 15.75 -12.93
CA GLU A 117 21.08 16.58 -12.93
C GLU A 117 19.95 16.01 -12.06
N GLU A 118 19.68 14.71 -12.11
CA GLU A 118 18.67 14.08 -11.24
C GLU A 118 19.08 14.14 -9.76
N LEU A 119 20.39 14.03 -9.50
CA LEU A 119 20.94 14.18 -8.15
C LEU A 119 20.77 15.62 -7.65
N LYS A 120 21.04 16.61 -8.51
CA LYS A 120 20.88 18.03 -8.18
C LYS A 120 19.42 18.39 -7.93
N GLN A 121 18.49 17.93 -8.77
CA GLN A 121 17.05 18.14 -8.56
C GLN A 121 16.56 17.54 -7.24
N LYS A 122 17.03 16.34 -6.88
CA LYS A 122 16.70 15.75 -5.57
C LYS A 122 17.30 16.54 -4.41
N ALA A 123 18.53 17.02 -4.54
CA ALA A 123 19.17 17.84 -3.50
C ALA A 123 18.44 19.17 -3.29
N GLU A 124 18.02 19.83 -4.37
CA GLU A 124 17.23 21.06 -4.32
C GLU A 124 15.87 20.82 -3.64
N ALA A 125 15.15 19.76 -4.02
CA ALA A 125 13.88 19.42 -3.38
C ALA A 125 14.02 19.12 -1.87
N ILE A 126 15.12 18.47 -1.46
CA ILE A 126 15.41 18.23 -0.04
C ILE A 126 15.72 19.55 0.68
N ALA A 127 16.49 20.45 0.07
CA ALA A 127 16.83 21.75 0.64
C ALA A 127 15.58 22.63 0.85
N GLU A 128 14.68 22.67 -0.14
CA GLU A 128 13.38 23.35 -0.04
C GLU A 128 12.51 22.75 1.07
N GLY A 129 12.47 21.41 1.18
CA GLY A 129 11.78 20.71 2.25
C GLY A 129 12.30 21.10 3.65
N ILE A 130 13.62 21.15 3.84
CA ILE A 130 14.22 21.56 5.11
C ILE A 130 13.91 23.03 5.42
N GLN A 131 13.92 23.89 4.40
CA GLN A 131 13.63 25.32 4.57
C GLN A 131 12.18 25.58 4.96
N SER A 132 11.23 24.87 4.36
CA SER A 132 9.81 24.96 4.72
C SER A 132 9.54 24.47 6.16
N VAL A 133 10.20 23.40 6.59
CA VAL A 133 10.11 22.92 7.98
C VAL A 133 10.69 23.96 8.96
N LYS A 134 11.80 24.60 8.60
CA LYS A 134 12.38 25.68 9.42
C LYS A 134 11.44 26.86 9.55
N GLN A 135 10.83 27.32 8.44
CA GLN A 135 9.86 28.43 8.46
C GLN A 135 8.65 28.09 9.35
N ALA A 136 8.10 26.89 9.22
CA ALA A 136 6.99 26.44 10.06
C ALA A 136 7.37 26.36 11.55
N ALA A 137 8.62 26.01 11.86
CA ALA A 137 9.12 26.00 13.24
C ALA A 137 9.32 27.41 13.80
N ASP A 138 9.79 28.36 12.98
CA ASP A 138 9.97 29.76 13.35
C ASP A 138 8.61 30.49 13.53
N GLU A 139 7.56 30.09 12.79
CA GLU A 139 6.19 30.62 12.92
C GLU A 139 5.41 30.04 14.12
N ALA A 140 5.83 28.89 14.64
CA ALA A 140 5.20 28.22 15.77
C ALA A 140 5.80 28.56 17.14
N GLY A 141 6.87 29.38 17.18
CA GLY A 141 7.50 29.93 18.39
C GLY A 141 7.04 31.35 18.71
#